data_AF-A0A316QIJ8-F1
#
_entry.id   AF-A0A316QIJ8-F1
#
_cell.length_a   1.000
_cell.length_b   1.000
_cell.length_c   1.000
_cell.angle_alpha   90.00
_cell.angle_beta   90.00
_cell.angle_gamma   90.00
#
_symmetry.space_group_name_H-M   'P 1'
#
loop_
_entity.id
_entity.type
_entity.pdbx_description
1 polymer ?
#
loop_
_entity_poly.entity_id
_entity_poly.type
_entity_poly.pdbx_seq_one_letter_code
_entity_poly.pdbx_strand_id
1 'polypeptide(L)'
;ERMRRFMGLEIPCVVCARGKMPPEALLHSAREHQIPVFRAACNTDQAGHAISNYVERRLSRHILTHGVLMDIFGVGVLLRGESGMGKSEVALEMIRAGQRLVADDVVEVSRIGDKLVGRAPEQTRYFMEVRGIGIVDVRYLYGVGAVLPEKTIELVVDLEYYNEKQEYIRIGAEEARTVEILGVPLPNSVIPVSPGRNLAIVIEVVARNFRLKRLGYDPGAQFDAGLLRGE
;
A
#
# COMPACT_ATOMS: atom_id res chain seq x y z
N GLU A 1 15.93 -20.42 -40.04
CA GLU A 1 17.11 -20.61 -39.16
C GLU A 1 17.15 -19.62 -37.98
N ARG A 2 17.28 -18.30 -38.20
CA ARG A 2 17.32 -17.29 -37.11
C ARG A 2 16.12 -17.36 -36.14
N MET A 3 14.90 -17.54 -36.65
CA MET A 3 13.70 -17.65 -35.80
C MET A 3 13.70 -18.93 -34.95
N ARG A 4 14.12 -20.07 -35.50
CA ARG A 4 14.26 -21.32 -34.73
C ARG A 4 15.27 -21.18 -33.60
N ARG A 5 16.42 -20.54 -33.86
CA ARG A 5 17.42 -20.26 -32.83
C ARG A 5 16.88 -19.34 -31.73
N PHE A 6 16.10 -18.31 -32.10
CA PHE A 6 15.47 -17.41 -31.14
C PHE A 6 14.43 -18.13 -30.27
N MET A 7 13.57 -18.96 -30.87
CA MET A 7 12.55 -19.73 -30.14
C MET A 7 13.14 -20.85 -29.27
N GLY A 8 14.40 -21.25 -29.51
CA GLY A 8 15.12 -22.19 -28.65
C GLY A 8 15.61 -21.62 -27.32
N LEU A 9 15.37 -20.33 -27.02
CA LEU A 9 15.87 -19.65 -25.80
C LEU A 9 14.91 -19.72 -24.59
N GLU A 10 14.14 -20.80 -24.41
CA GLU A 10 13.17 -20.97 -23.30
C GLU A 10 12.29 -19.72 -23.04
N ILE A 11 11.85 -19.06 -24.11
CA ILE A 11 11.09 -17.80 -24.00
C ILE A 11 9.64 -18.12 -23.63
N PRO A 12 9.06 -17.49 -22.60
CA PRO A 12 7.69 -17.79 -22.16
C PRO A 12 6.63 -17.36 -23.16
N CYS A 13 6.85 -16.27 -23.91
CA CYS A 13 5.97 -15.80 -24.98
C CYS A 13 6.65 -14.74 -25.86
N VAL A 14 6.04 -14.44 -27.01
CA VAL A 14 6.45 -13.33 -27.88
C VAL A 14 5.31 -12.32 -28.00
N VAL A 15 5.61 -11.03 -27.87
CA VAL A 15 4.65 -9.93 -28.06
C VAL A 15 5.04 -9.09 -29.28
N CYS A 16 4.17 -9.04 -30.28
CA CYS A 16 4.32 -8.19 -31.45
C CYS A 16 3.56 -6.87 -31.26
N ALA A 17 4.31 -5.77 -31.11
CA ALA A 17 3.75 -4.43 -30.91
C ALA A 17 3.23 -3.79 -32.21
N ARG A 18 2.61 -2.61 -32.08
CA ARG A 18 2.07 -1.74 -33.14
C ARG A 18 0.95 -2.38 -33.96
N GLY A 19 0.25 -3.37 -33.40
CA GLY A 19 -0.86 -4.08 -34.05
C GLY A 19 -0.46 -4.83 -35.33
N LYS A 20 0.84 -4.96 -35.63
CA LYS A 20 1.32 -5.60 -36.85
C LYS A 20 1.06 -7.09 -36.80
N MET A 21 0.71 -7.67 -37.96
CA MET A 21 0.62 -9.12 -38.10
C MET A 21 2.03 -9.72 -37.93
N PRO A 22 2.24 -10.69 -37.03
CA PRO A 22 3.50 -11.39 -36.93
C PRO A 22 3.80 -12.13 -38.25
N PRO A 23 5.06 -12.15 -38.71
CA PRO A 23 5.43 -12.87 -39.93
C PRO A 23 5.09 -14.37 -39.84
N GLU A 24 4.69 -15.00 -40.94
CA GLU A 24 4.34 -16.43 -40.95
C GLU A 24 5.49 -17.33 -40.46
N ALA A 25 6.73 -17.00 -40.82
CA ALA A 25 7.91 -17.71 -40.36
C ALA A 25 8.05 -17.70 -38.82
N LEU A 26 7.63 -16.61 -38.17
CA LEU A 26 7.60 -16.51 -36.70
C LEU A 26 6.49 -17.40 -36.13
N LEU A 27 5.30 -17.35 -36.71
CA LEU A 27 4.15 -18.16 -36.26
C LEU A 27 4.40 -19.66 -36.41
N HIS A 28 5.00 -20.08 -37.53
CA HIS A 28 5.37 -21.47 -37.76
C HIS A 28 6.38 -21.97 -36.71
N SER A 29 7.46 -21.20 -36.50
CA SER A 29 8.47 -21.54 -35.50
C SER A 29 7.91 -21.55 -34.07
N ALA A 30 7.02 -20.61 -33.74
CA ALA A 30 6.38 -20.54 -32.43
C ALA A 30 5.46 -21.76 -32.18
N ARG A 31 4.74 -22.24 -33.20
CA ARG A 31 3.94 -23.48 -33.11
C ARG A 31 4.81 -24.72 -32.89
N GLU A 32 5.92 -24.84 -33.62
CA GLU A 32 6.89 -25.94 -33.45
C GLU A 32 7.42 -26.00 -32.00
N HIS A 33 7.65 -24.84 -31.37
CA HIS A 33 8.22 -24.72 -30.03
C HIS A 33 7.16 -24.54 -28.93
N GLN A 34 5.87 -24.56 -29.27
CA GLN A 34 4.74 -24.32 -28.35
C GLN A 34 4.80 -22.99 -27.58
N ILE A 35 5.33 -21.94 -28.22
CA ILE A 35 5.46 -20.60 -27.63
C ILE A 35 4.26 -19.72 -28.02
N PRO A 36 3.51 -19.16 -27.06
CA PRO A 36 2.42 -18.23 -27.36
C PRO A 36 2.92 -16.93 -28.02
N VAL A 37 2.17 -16.45 -29.02
CA VAL A 37 2.42 -15.18 -29.71
C VAL A 37 1.23 -14.24 -29.53
N PHE A 38 1.47 -13.10 -28.90
CA PHE A 38 0.48 -12.06 -28.65
C PHE A 38 0.68 -10.86 -29.57
N ARG A 39 -0.42 -10.14 -29.86
CA ARG A 39 -0.38 -8.86 -30.55
C ARG A 39 -0.79 -7.75 -29.59
N ALA A 40 -0.04 -6.67 -29.59
CA ALA A 40 -0.36 -5.46 -28.83
C ALA A 40 -0.51 -4.28 -29.79
N ALA A 41 -1.60 -3.52 -29.64
CA ALA A 41 -1.87 -2.35 -30.49
C ALA A 41 -0.92 -1.17 -30.18
N CYS A 42 -0.44 -1.08 -28.94
CA CYS A 42 0.48 -0.04 -28.48
C CYS A 42 1.86 -0.14 -29.15
N ASN A 43 2.64 0.93 -29.07
CA ASN A 43 4.00 0.94 -29.62
C ASN A 43 4.96 0.06 -28.80
N THR A 44 6.17 -0.15 -29.33
CA THR A 44 7.16 -1.06 -28.73
C THR A 44 7.54 -0.63 -27.31
N ASP A 45 7.74 0.67 -27.10
CA ASP A 45 8.16 1.22 -25.80
C ASP A 45 7.06 1.04 -24.76
N GLN A 46 5.81 1.37 -25.10
CA GLN A 46 4.64 1.16 -24.25
C GLN A 46 4.44 -0.31 -23.89
N ALA A 47 4.55 -1.21 -24.88
CA ALA A 47 4.44 -2.65 -24.64
C ALA A 47 5.56 -3.14 -23.70
N GLY A 48 6.80 -2.72 -23.96
CA GLY A 48 7.96 -3.04 -23.13
C GLY A 48 7.77 -2.56 -21.70
N HIS A 49 7.44 -1.28 -21.50
CA HIS A 49 7.18 -0.72 -20.17
C HIS A 49 6.04 -1.43 -19.44
N ALA A 50 4.93 -1.73 -20.12
CA ALA A 50 3.80 -2.42 -19.50
C ALA A 50 4.18 -3.84 -19.04
N ILE A 51 4.90 -4.59 -19.87
CA ILE A 51 5.36 -5.94 -19.56
C ILE A 51 6.37 -5.90 -18.41
N SER A 52 7.39 -5.04 -18.48
CA SER A 52 8.39 -4.91 -17.42
C SER A 52 7.74 -4.53 -16.10
N ASN A 53 6.86 -3.53 -16.08
CA ASN A 53 6.13 -3.13 -14.87
C ASN A 53 5.28 -4.28 -14.30
N TYR A 54 4.62 -5.06 -15.15
CA TYR A 54 3.82 -6.20 -14.70
C TYR A 54 4.68 -7.31 -14.10
N VAL A 55 5.77 -7.68 -14.78
CA VAL A 55 6.69 -8.72 -14.33
C VAL A 55 7.40 -8.28 -13.05
N GLU A 56 7.90 -7.05 -12.99
CA GLU A 56 8.48 -6.47 -11.77
C GLU A 56 7.50 -6.51 -10.62
N ARG A 57 6.25 -6.07 -10.81
CA ARG A 57 5.20 -6.16 -9.77
C ARG A 57 4.96 -7.59 -9.32
N ARG A 58 4.87 -8.54 -10.26
CA ARG A 58 4.51 -9.94 -9.96
C ARG A 58 5.65 -10.74 -9.31
N LEU A 59 6.89 -10.43 -9.68
CA LEU A 59 8.11 -11.06 -9.17
C LEU A 59 8.79 -10.25 -8.06
N SER A 60 8.27 -9.07 -7.72
CA SER A 60 8.81 -8.25 -6.65
C SER A 60 8.88 -9.05 -5.36
N ARG A 61 10.02 -8.94 -4.69
CA ARG A 61 10.16 -9.45 -3.33
C ARG A 61 9.16 -8.71 -2.46
N HIS A 62 8.25 -9.47 -1.87
CA HIS A 62 7.31 -8.97 -0.89
C HIS A 62 7.66 -9.54 0.47
N ILE A 63 7.40 -8.75 1.50
CA ILE A 63 7.42 -9.21 2.88
C ILE A 63 6.00 -9.21 3.41
N LEU A 64 5.74 -10.04 4.41
CA LEU A 64 4.51 -10.01 5.17
C LEU A 64 4.75 -9.15 6.41
N THR A 65 3.89 -8.15 6.61
CA THR A 65 3.90 -7.31 7.80
C THR A 65 2.57 -7.47 8.52
N HIS A 66 2.60 -7.64 9.84
CA HIS A 66 1.37 -7.64 10.63
C HIS A 66 0.88 -6.21 10.88
N GLY A 67 -0.42 -5.99 10.68
CA GLY A 67 -1.03 -4.67 10.82
C GLY A 67 -2.26 -4.52 9.95
N VAL A 68 -2.79 -3.30 9.91
CA VAL A 68 -3.94 -2.93 9.09
C VAL A 68 -3.52 -1.83 8.12
N LEU A 69 -3.77 -2.03 6.83
CA LEU A 69 -3.53 -1.01 5.81
C LEU A 69 -4.87 -0.40 5.37
N MET A 70 -4.95 0.92 5.43
CA MET A 70 -6.13 1.68 5.04
C MET A 70 -5.80 2.86 4.13
N ASP A 71 -6.79 3.28 3.33
CA ASP A 71 -6.80 4.56 2.63
C ASP A 71 -7.64 5.56 3.44
N ILE A 72 -6.96 6.50 4.10
CA ILE A 72 -7.54 7.49 5.00
C ILE A 72 -7.37 8.87 4.38
N PHE A 73 -8.47 9.46 3.90
CA PHE A 73 -8.48 10.74 3.16
C PHE A 73 -7.48 10.78 2.00
N GLY A 74 -7.27 9.64 1.31
CA GLY A 74 -6.34 9.50 0.20
C GLY A 74 -4.91 9.14 0.61
N VAL A 75 -4.59 9.10 1.91
CA VAL A 75 -3.28 8.71 2.45
C VAL A 75 -3.29 7.21 2.75
N GLY A 76 -2.29 6.47 2.26
CA GLY A 76 -2.11 5.08 2.68
C GLY A 76 -1.45 4.97 4.04
N VAL A 77 -2.22 4.52 5.04
CA VAL A 77 -1.80 4.42 6.44
C VAL A 77 -1.67 2.96 6.85
N LEU A 78 -0.46 2.55 7.23
CA LEU A 78 -0.19 1.24 7.85
C LEU A 78 -0.24 1.37 9.37
N LEU A 79 -1.31 0.85 9.97
CA LEU A 79 -1.48 0.76 11.42
C LEU A 79 -0.78 -0.50 11.93
N ARG A 80 0.20 -0.33 12.81
CA ARG A 80 0.88 -1.43 13.51
C ARG A 80 0.67 -1.30 15.02
N GLY A 81 1.02 -2.34 15.73
CA GLY A 81 0.87 -2.45 17.17
C GLY A 81 0.67 -3.90 17.57
N GLU A 82 0.80 -4.18 18.86
CA GLU A 82 0.61 -5.53 19.39
C GLU A 82 -0.80 -6.09 19.10
N SER A 83 -0.93 -7.41 19.17
CA SER A 83 -2.24 -8.05 19.02
C SER A 83 -3.17 -7.61 20.15
N GLY A 84 -4.43 -7.32 19.84
CA GLY A 84 -5.41 -6.86 20.83
C GLY A 84 -5.39 -5.37 21.16
N MET A 85 -4.55 -4.57 20.49
CA MET A 85 -4.53 -3.10 20.64
C MET A 85 -5.73 -2.37 20.01
N GLY A 86 -6.69 -3.09 19.44
CA GLY A 86 -7.88 -2.50 18.81
C GLY A 86 -7.69 -2.10 17.34
N LYS A 87 -6.66 -2.59 16.64
CA LYS A 87 -6.36 -2.19 15.25
C LYS A 87 -7.55 -2.41 14.31
N SER A 88 -8.15 -3.60 14.37
CA SER A 88 -9.28 -3.98 13.51
C SER A 88 -10.56 -3.25 13.91
N GLU A 89 -10.78 -3.00 15.20
CA GLU A 89 -11.91 -2.19 15.69
C GLU A 89 -11.82 -0.73 15.23
N VAL A 90 -10.64 -0.13 15.29
CA VAL A 90 -10.35 1.20 14.74
C VAL A 90 -10.58 1.21 13.23
N ALA A 91 -10.14 0.17 12.53
CA ALA A 91 -10.34 0.05 11.09
C ALA A 91 -11.82 -0.02 10.73
N LEU A 92 -12.61 -0.77 11.49
CA LEU A 92 -14.05 -0.87 11.32
C LEU A 92 -14.75 0.49 11.54
N GLU A 93 -14.35 1.24 12.56
CA GLU A 93 -14.85 2.59 12.80
C GLU A 93 -14.51 3.54 11.64
N MET A 94 -13.28 3.47 11.13
CA MET A 94 -12.84 4.25 9.97
C MET A 94 -13.59 3.88 8.68
N ILE A 95 -13.87 2.60 8.46
CA ILE A 95 -14.71 2.13 7.34
C ILE A 95 -16.11 2.76 7.43
N ARG A 96 -16.70 2.77 8.64
CA ARG A 96 -18.01 3.42 8.88
C ARG A 96 -17.96 4.94 8.63
N ALA A 97 -16.81 5.56 8.85
CA ALA A 97 -16.55 6.97 8.52
C ALA A 97 -16.20 7.21 7.02
N GLY A 98 -16.34 6.20 6.16
CA GLY A 98 -16.15 6.30 4.71
C GLY A 98 -14.71 6.09 4.23
N GLN A 99 -13.80 5.68 5.10
CA GLN A 99 -12.44 5.29 4.72
C GLN A 99 -12.43 3.87 4.13
N ARG A 100 -11.33 3.49 3.47
CA ARG A 100 -11.28 2.21 2.74
C ARG A 100 -10.24 1.25 3.32
N LEU A 101 -10.64 -0.01 3.50
CA LEU A 101 -9.76 -1.08 3.90
C LEU A 101 -8.97 -1.61 2.72
N VAL A 102 -7.68 -1.83 2.90
CA VAL A 102 -6.82 -2.51 1.92
C VAL A 102 -6.46 -3.92 2.40
N ALA A 103 -6.09 -4.03 3.68
CA ALA A 103 -5.72 -5.29 4.32
C ALA A 103 -5.92 -5.20 5.84
N ASP A 104 -6.34 -6.30 6.45
CA ASP A 104 -6.43 -6.49 7.91
C ASP A 104 -5.55 -7.69 8.30
N ASP A 105 -5.01 -7.65 9.51
CA ASP A 105 -4.06 -8.63 10.09
C ASP A 105 -2.72 -8.78 9.36
N VAL A 106 -2.72 -9.20 8.09
CA VAL A 106 -1.51 -9.44 7.29
C VAL A 106 -1.51 -8.56 6.04
N VAL A 107 -0.44 -7.80 5.87
CA VAL A 107 -0.20 -6.95 4.71
C VAL A 107 0.99 -7.50 3.91
N GLU A 108 0.75 -7.86 2.66
CA GLU A 108 1.81 -8.07 1.68
C GLU A 108 2.36 -6.72 1.23
N VAL A 109 3.61 -6.44 1.56
CA VAL A 109 4.29 -5.20 1.20
C VAL A 109 5.35 -5.48 0.15
N SER A 110 5.30 -4.75 -0.95
CA SER A 110 6.28 -4.80 -2.05
C SER A 110 6.84 -3.42 -2.32
N ARG A 111 8.09 -3.36 -2.81
CA ARG A 111 8.72 -2.12 -3.26
C ARG A 111 8.57 -1.99 -4.78
N ILE A 112 8.05 -0.85 -5.24
CA ILE A 112 7.95 -0.48 -6.65
C ILE A 112 8.63 0.88 -6.83
N GLY A 113 9.83 0.88 -7.41
CA GLY A 113 10.71 2.05 -7.41
C GLY A 113 11.03 2.49 -5.98
N ASP A 114 10.71 3.74 -5.63
CA ASP A 114 10.91 4.31 -4.28
C ASP A 114 9.64 4.35 -3.43
N LYS A 115 8.62 3.59 -3.83
CA LYS A 115 7.34 3.51 -3.12
C LYS A 115 7.11 2.11 -2.60
N LEU A 116 6.44 2.03 -1.45
CA LEU A 116 5.93 0.78 -0.92
C LEU A 116 4.46 0.64 -1.28
N VAL A 117 4.08 -0.50 -1.82
CA VAL A 117 2.69 -0.84 -2.11
C VAL A 117 2.30 -2.03 -1.25
N GLY A 118 1.24 -1.83 -0.46
CA GLY A 118 0.65 -2.85 0.37
C GLY A 118 -0.67 -3.35 -0.20
N ARG A 119 -0.94 -4.62 0.02
CA ARG A 119 -2.21 -5.29 -0.32
C ARG A 119 -2.48 -6.43 0.67
N ALA A 120 -3.71 -6.92 0.69
CA ALA A 120 -4.02 -8.17 1.40
C ALA A 120 -3.52 -9.39 0.59
N PRO A 121 -3.04 -10.45 1.27
CA PRO A 121 -2.94 -11.77 0.67
C PRO A 121 -4.25 -12.18 -0.02
N GLU A 122 -4.17 -13.01 -1.05
CA GLU A 122 -5.34 -13.41 -1.83
C GLU A 122 -6.41 -14.10 -0.96
N GLN A 123 -5.98 -14.90 0.02
CA GLN A 123 -6.84 -15.68 0.90
C GLN A 123 -7.60 -14.80 1.92
N THR A 124 -7.02 -13.69 2.36
CA THR A 124 -7.61 -12.79 3.37
C THR A 124 -8.15 -11.50 2.76
N ARG A 125 -8.16 -11.39 1.44
CA ARG A 125 -8.59 -10.18 0.74
C ARG A 125 -10.03 -9.81 1.10
N TYR A 126 -10.20 -8.57 1.57
CA TYR A 126 -11.47 -7.96 2.01
C TYR A 126 -12.10 -8.58 3.26
N PHE A 127 -11.46 -9.58 3.85
CA PHE A 127 -11.89 -10.16 5.11
C PHE A 127 -11.28 -9.42 6.30
N MET A 128 -12.02 -9.40 7.40
CA MET A 128 -11.60 -8.84 8.69
C MET A 128 -12.10 -9.75 9.79
N GLU A 129 -11.29 -9.98 10.83
CA GLU A 129 -11.74 -10.68 12.03
C GLU A 129 -12.31 -9.67 13.04
N VAL A 130 -13.57 -9.84 13.42
CA VAL A 130 -14.20 -9.02 14.46
C VAL A 130 -14.43 -9.88 15.69
N ARG A 131 -13.80 -9.51 16.81
CA ARG A 131 -13.91 -10.25 18.07
C ARG A 131 -15.37 -10.37 18.51
N GLY A 132 -15.77 -11.59 18.87
CA GLY A 132 -17.14 -11.92 19.27
C GLY A 132 -18.14 -12.10 18.12
N ILE A 133 -17.73 -11.83 16.87
CA ILE A 133 -18.56 -12.04 15.67
C ILE A 133 -17.93 -13.10 14.76
N GLY A 134 -16.61 -13.06 14.57
CA GLY A 134 -15.86 -13.90 13.65
C GLY A 134 -15.42 -13.15 12.39
N ILE A 135 -15.10 -13.90 11.34
CA ILE A 135 -14.62 -13.34 10.07
C ILE A 135 -15.79 -12.74 9.28
N VAL A 136 -15.62 -11.52 8.78
CA VAL A 136 -16.59 -10.80 7.96
C VAL A 136 -15.99 -10.33 6.64
N ASP A 137 -16.80 -10.30 5.56
CA ASP A 137 -16.40 -9.68 4.29
C ASP A 137 -16.84 -8.20 4.28
N VAL A 138 -15.87 -7.30 4.38
CA VAL A 138 -16.08 -5.85 4.45
C VAL A 138 -16.73 -5.30 3.18
N ARG A 139 -16.43 -5.88 2.01
CA ARG A 139 -17.01 -5.46 0.72
C ARG A 139 -18.50 -5.76 0.65
N TYR A 140 -18.97 -6.86 1.24
CA TYR A 140 -20.41 -7.16 1.27
C TYR A 140 -21.15 -6.36 2.34
N LEU A 141 -20.53 -6.10 3.49
CA LEU A 141 -21.17 -5.35 4.57
C LEU A 141 -21.26 -3.85 4.29
N TYR A 142 -20.20 -3.26 3.71
CA TYR A 142 -20.07 -1.80 3.52
C TYR A 142 -19.99 -1.36 2.06
N GLY A 143 -20.08 -2.31 1.13
CA GLY A 143 -20.06 -2.07 -0.31
C GLY A 143 -18.65 -2.00 -0.92
N VAL A 144 -18.60 -2.04 -2.24
CA VAL A 144 -17.34 -2.02 -3.02
C VAL A 144 -16.51 -0.75 -2.80
N GLY A 145 -17.14 0.35 -2.38
CA GLY A 145 -16.46 1.62 -2.09
C GLY A 145 -15.68 1.62 -0.78
N ALA A 146 -15.89 0.64 0.10
CA ALA A 146 -15.25 0.52 1.41
C ALA A 146 -13.93 -0.27 1.38
N VAL A 147 -13.54 -0.81 0.23
CA VAL A 147 -12.33 -1.62 0.08
C VAL A 147 -11.49 -1.15 -1.11
N LEU A 148 -10.19 -1.45 -1.06
CA LEU A 148 -9.25 -1.26 -2.16
C LEU A 148 -8.36 -2.52 -2.32
N PRO A 149 -7.99 -2.91 -3.54
CA PRO A 149 -7.13 -4.06 -3.76
C PRO A 149 -5.67 -3.83 -3.32
N GLU A 150 -5.16 -2.61 -3.50
CA GLU A 150 -3.80 -2.21 -3.12
C GLU A 150 -3.76 -0.71 -2.80
N LYS A 151 -2.77 -0.28 -2.02
CA LYS A 151 -2.52 1.13 -1.71
C LYS A 151 -1.03 1.37 -1.47
N THR A 152 -0.53 2.51 -1.93
CA THR A 152 0.82 2.97 -1.57
C THR A 152 0.86 3.32 -0.08
N ILE A 153 1.81 2.76 0.66
CA ILE A 153 2.01 3.08 2.08
C ILE A 153 2.82 4.37 2.14
N GLU A 154 2.25 5.40 2.79
CA GLU A 154 2.84 6.75 2.87
C GLU A 154 3.12 7.17 4.30
N LEU A 155 2.41 6.58 5.26
CA LEU A 155 2.51 6.86 6.69
C LEU A 155 2.38 5.54 7.47
N VAL A 156 3.23 5.37 8.47
CA VAL A 156 3.11 4.30 9.46
C VAL A 156 2.62 4.90 10.77
N VAL A 157 1.65 4.25 11.40
CA VAL A 157 1.19 4.62 12.74
C VAL A 157 1.34 3.43 13.66
N ASP A 158 2.16 3.59 14.69
CA ASP A 158 2.38 2.56 15.71
C ASP A 158 1.49 2.83 16.92
N LEU A 159 0.64 1.87 17.26
CA LEU A 159 -0.15 1.86 18.48
C LEU A 159 0.66 1.20 19.60
N GLU A 160 0.91 1.94 20.67
CA GLU A 160 1.67 1.47 21.83
C GLU A 160 0.85 1.62 23.11
N TYR A 161 1.11 0.81 24.13
CA TYR A 161 0.46 1.00 25.43
C TYR A 161 0.92 2.32 26.03
N TYR A 162 -0.01 3.05 26.65
CA TYR A 162 0.34 4.25 27.37
C TYR A 162 1.33 3.94 28.50
N ASN A 163 2.44 4.66 28.51
CA ASN A 163 3.49 4.56 29.50
C ASN A 163 3.76 5.95 30.09
N GLU A 164 3.43 6.13 31.37
CA GLU A 164 3.65 7.38 32.11
C GLU A 164 5.13 7.82 32.13
N LYS A 165 6.06 6.89 31.93
CA LYS A 165 7.50 7.15 31.93
C LYS A 165 8.06 7.55 30.56
N GLN A 166 7.25 7.48 29.49
CA GLN A 166 7.65 7.93 28.16
C GLN A 166 7.09 9.33 27.89
N GLU A 167 7.98 10.27 27.55
CA GLU A 167 7.56 11.53 26.96
C GLU A 167 7.07 11.26 25.54
N TYR A 168 5.75 11.34 25.36
CA TYR A 168 5.15 11.29 24.03
C TYR A 168 5.37 12.64 23.35
N ILE A 169 6.17 12.62 22.27
CA ILE A 169 6.44 13.79 21.44
C ILE A 169 5.11 14.33 20.91
N ARG A 170 4.88 15.64 21.08
CA ARG A 170 3.72 16.32 20.52
C ARG A 170 3.74 16.18 19.00
N ILE A 171 2.61 15.77 18.42
CA ILE A 171 2.42 15.69 16.97
C ILE A 171 2.70 17.08 16.37
N GLY A 172 3.86 17.25 15.74
CA GLY A 172 4.25 18.48 15.06
C GLY A 172 5.50 19.20 15.57
N ALA A 173 6.14 18.77 16.67
CA ALA A 173 7.15 19.58 17.36
C ALA A 173 8.64 19.30 17.04
N GLU A 174 9.06 18.15 16.46
CA GLU A 174 10.45 17.91 16.02
C GLU A 174 10.56 16.64 15.14
N GLU A 175 11.75 16.40 14.54
CA GLU A 175 12.04 15.42 13.46
C GLU A 175 11.10 14.21 13.42
N ALA A 176 10.36 14.10 12.31
CA ALA A 176 9.42 13.01 12.10
C ALA A 176 10.17 11.69 12.24
N ARG A 177 9.82 10.89 13.28
CA ARG A 177 10.31 9.53 13.41
C ARG A 177 10.12 8.83 12.07
N THR A 178 11.11 8.10 11.61
CA THR A 178 11.02 7.31 10.39
C THR A 178 11.17 5.83 10.71
N VAL A 179 10.43 5.00 10.00
CA VAL A 179 10.65 3.55 9.98
C VAL A 179 11.03 3.12 8.58
N GLU A 180 12.01 2.25 8.48
CA GLU A 180 12.41 1.67 7.20
C GLU A 180 11.67 0.36 6.95
N ILE A 181 11.07 0.23 5.77
CA ILE A 181 10.45 -1.00 5.31
C ILE A 181 10.99 -1.26 3.89
N LEU A 182 11.59 -2.43 3.65
CA LEU A 182 12.21 -2.79 2.36
C LEU A 182 13.21 -1.73 1.82
N GLY A 183 13.98 -1.07 2.69
CA GLY A 183 14.92 -0.03 2.28
C GLY A 183 14.27 1.31 1.91
N VAL A 184 13.00 1.52 2.24
CA VAL A 184 12.27 2.77 2.01
C VAL A 184 11.92 3.39 3.38
N PRO A 185 12.43 4.60 3.70
CA PRO A 185 12.05 5.31 4.92
C PRO A 185 10.64 5.88 4.78
N LEU A 186 9.80 5.59 5.77
CA LEU A 186 8.45 6.11 5.89
C LEU A 186 8.29 6.93 7.17
N PRO A 187 7.59 8.07 7.13
CA PRO A 187 7.18 8.78 8.33
C PRO A 187 6.40 7.87 9.27
N ASN A 188 6.69 7.99 10.55
CA ASN A 188 6.14 7.19 11.62
C ASN A 188 5.52 8.11 12.69
N SER A 189 4.30 7.79 13.12
CA SER A 189 3.65 8.43 14.26
C SER A 189 3.32 7.38 15.30
N VAL A 190 3.78 7.59 16.54
CA VAL A 190 3.46 6.70 17.66
C VAL A 190 2.27 7.28 18.43
N ILE A 191 1.22 6.49 18.60
CA ILE A 191 0.00 6.89 19.29
C ILE A 191 -0.19 5.98 20.51
N PRO A 192 -0.18 6.54 21.74
CA PRO A 192 -0.50 5.76 22.92
C PRO A 192 -1.99 5.42 22.97
N VAL A 193 -2.26 4.15 23.25
CA VAL A 193 -3.59 3.60 23.51
C VAL A 193 -3.90 3.78 24.99
N SER A 194 -4.99 4.49 25.26
CA SER A 194 -5.50 4.75 26.61
C SER A 194 -7.02 4.54 26.63
N PRO A 195 -7.59 3.98 27.72
CA PRO A 195 -9.03 3.81 27.85
C PRO A 195 -9.79 5.12 27.62
N GLY A 196 -10.93 5.06 26.92
CA GLY A 196 -11.78 6.21 26.62
C GLY A 196 -11.29 7.11 25.47
N ARG A 197 -10.09 6.87 24.92
CA ARG A 197 -9.59 7.59 23.75
C ARG A 197 -10.15 6.97 22.47
N ASN A 198 -10.82 7.77 21.65
CA ASN A 198 -11.19 7.36 20.31
C ASN A 198 -9.96 7.44 19.39
N LEU A 199 -9.34 6.29 19.12
CA LEU A 199 -8.14 6.22 18.29
C LEU A 199 -8.42 6.53 16.82
N ALA A 200 -9.64 6.25 16.32
CA ALA A 200 -9.99 6.54 14.95
C ALA A 200 -9.90 8.05 14.68
N ILE A 201 -10.47 8.87 15.56
CA ILE A 201 -10.38 10.34 15.44
C ILE A 201 -8.92 10.82 15.45
N VAL A 202 -8.07 10.24 16.32
CA VAL A 202 -6.66 10.64 16.41
C VAL A 202 -5.91 10.28 15.13
N ILE A 203 -6.08 9.07 14.61
CA ILE A 203 -5.46 8.61 13.38
C ILE A 203 -5.92 9.45 12.18
N GLU A 204 -7.19 9.84 12.15
CA GLU A 204 -7.72 10.77 11.13
C GLU A 204 -6.98 12.11 11.17
N VAL A 205 -6.78 12.68 12.36
CA VAL A 205 -6.03 13.94 12.53
C VAL A 205 -4.58 13.76 12.07
N VAL A 206 -3.93 12.63 12.40
CA VAL A 206 -2.56 12.34 11.93
C VAL A 206 -2.51 12.28 10.41
N ALA A 207 -3.43 11.56 9.75
CA ALA A 207 -3.47 11.45 8.29
C ALA A 207 -3.73 12.81 7.61
N ARG A 208 -4.64 13.62 8.16
CA ARG A 208 -4.90 14.98 7.67
C ARG A 208 -3.70 15.90 7.85
N ASN A 209 -3.06 15.87 9.02
CA ASN A 209 -1.87 16.67 9.28
C ASN A 209 -0.71 16.28 8.35
N PHE A 210 -0.50 14.98 8.13
CA PHE A 210 0.47 14.48 7.17
C PHE A 210 0.20 15.03 5.76
N ARG A 211 -1.06 15.01 5.33
CA ARG A 211 -1.47 15.55 4.03
C ARG A 211 -1.27 17.07 3.95
N LEU A 212 -1.57 17.82 5.01
CA LEU A 212 -1.34 19.27 5.07
C LEU A 212 0.14 19.62 4.96
N LYS A 213 1.02 18.92 5.69
CA LYS A 213 2.47 19.12 5.62
C LYS A 213 2.99 18.89 4.19
N ARG A 214 2.48 17.86 3.50
CA ARG A 214 2.81 17.60 2.09
C ARG A 214 2.32 18.66 1.12
N LEU A 215 1.27 19.41 1.48
CA LEU A 215 0.79 20.57 0.72
C LEU A 215 1.57 21.86 1.06
N GLY A 216 2.59 21.78 1.91
CA GLY A 216 3.42 22.91 2.32
C GLY A 216 2.88 23.71 3.50
N TYR A 217 1.85 23.22 4.19
CA TYR A 217 1.30 23.86 5.39
C TYR A 217 1.66 23.07 6.64
N ASP A 218 2.50 23.64 7.51
CA ASP A 218 2.84 23.05 8.81
C ASP A 218 2.22 23.87 9.96
N PRO A 219 1.09 23.39 10.54
CA PRO A 219 0.43 24.08 11.65
C PRO A 219 1.31 24.22 12.90
N GLY A 220 2.20 23.25 13.17
CA GLY A 220 3.07 23.27 14.35
C GLY A 220 4.09 24.40 14.26
N ALA A 221 4.79 24.47 13.13
CA ALA A 221 5.75 25.53 12.87
C ALA A 221 5.12 26.94 12.89
N GLN A 222 3.86 27.07 12.43
CA GLN A 222 3.14 28.35 12.51
C GLN A 222 2.73 28.72 13.94
N PHE A 223 2.34 27.75 14.77
CA PHE A 223 2.02 27.98 16.17
C PHE A 223 3.25 28.41 16.96
N ASP A 224 4.39 27.73 16.76
CA ASP A 224 5.65 28.06 17.43
C ASP A 224 6.17 29.44 16.97
N ALA A 225 6.06 29.76 15.67
CA ALA A 225 6.37 31.09 15.16
C ALA A 225 5.41 32.19 15.66
N GLY A 226 4.18 31.84 16.02
CA GLY A 226 3.19 32.74 16.61
C GLY A 226 3.48 33.04 18.08
N LEU A 227 3.92 32.04 18.86
CA LEU A 227 4.37 32.23 20.24
C LEU A 227 5.62 33.12 20.31
N LEU A 228 6.59 32.90 19.42
CA LEU A 228 7.82 33.70 19.35
C LEU A 228 7.61 35.16 18.91
N ARG A 229 6.44 35.50 18.35
CA ARG A 229 6.06 36.89 18.00
C ARG A 229 5.18 37.56 19.05
N GLY A 230 4.75 36.82 20.07
CA GLY A 230 3.91 37.29 21.17
C GLY A 230 4.68 37.66 22.45
N GLU A 231 6.02 37.52 22.44
CA GLU A 231 6.96 38.06 23.43
C GLU A 231 7.63 39.34 22.91
#